data_AF-A0A7V9RV58-F1
#
_entry.id   AF-A0A7V9RV58-F1
#
_cell.length_a   1.000
_cell.length_b   1.000
_cell.length_c   1.000
_cell.angle_alpha   90.00
_cell.angle_beta   90.00
_cell.angle_gamma   90.00
#
_symmetry.space_group_name_H-M   'P 1'
#
loop_
_entity.id
_entity.type
_entity.pdbx_description
1 polymer ?
#
loop_
_entity_poly.entity_id
_entity_poly.type
_entity_poly.pdbx_seq_one_letter_code
_entity_poly.pdbx_strand_id
1 'polypeptide(L)' 'MTREEYLSLCSKRYDELQALNKLDNFYDYESEFATIMKDLSKDVLEKHLSELPADRRKKKHSHNLEK' A
#
# COMPACT_ATOMS: atom_id res chain seq x y z
N MET A 1 10.24 -4.30 -6.84
CA MET A 1 10.08 -2.94 -7.42
C MET A 1 11.45 -2.33 -7.67
N THR A 2 11.67 -1.70 -8.83
CA THR A 2 12.85 -0.87 -9.13
C THR A 2 12.57 0.62 -8.86
N ARG A 3 13.61 1.47 -8.85
CA ARG A 3 13.47 2.92 -8.63
C ARG A 3 12.53 3.59 -9.64
N GLU A 4 12.58 3.14 -10.89
CA GLU A 4 11.76 3.69 -11.99
C GLU A 4 10.28 3.29 -11.84
N GLU A 5 10.02 2.05 -11.43
CA GLU A 5 8.65 1.59 -11.15
C GLU A 5 8.04 2.36 -9.98
N TYR A 6 8.82 2.64 -8.93
CA TYR A 6 8.39 3.47 -7.81
C TYR A 6 8.01 4.89 -8.26
N LEU A 7 8.89 5.52 -9.04
CA LEU A 7 8.65 6.85 -9.59
C LEU A 7 7.39 6.90 -10.46
N SER A 8 7.16 5.88 -11.28
CA SER A 8 5.93 5.76 -12.09
C SER A 8 4.68 5.64 -11.21
N LEU A 9 4.75 4.84 -10.15
CA LEU A 9 3.65 4.68 -9.19
C LEU A 9 3.35 5.98 -8.45
N CYS A 10 4.38 6.65 -7.96
CA CYS A 10 4.27 7.96 -7.30
C CYS A 10 3.76 9.03 -8.26
N SER A 11 4.19 9.04 -9.52
CA SER A 11 3.73 10.03 -10.51
C SER A 11 2.24 9.93 -10.74
N LYS A 12 1.68 8.72 -10.85
CA LYS A 12 0.24 8.51 -11.02
C LYS A 12 -0.56 9.02 -9.82
N ARG A 13 -0.11 8.70 -8.61
CA ARG A 13 -0.76 9.13 -7.37
C ARG A 13 -0.54 10.61 -7.06
N TYR A 14 0.51 11.22 -7.60
CA TYR A 14 0.77 12.65 -7.47
C TYR A 14 -0.26 13.49 -8.23
N ASP A 15 -0.69 13.05 -9.41
CA ASP A 15 -1.77 13.73 -10.14
C ASP A 15 -3.09 13.70 -9.36
N GLU A 16 -3.39 12.58 -8.68
CA GLU A 16 -4.53 12.44 -7.77
C GLU A 16 -4.42 13.40 -6.57
N LEU A 17 -3.23 13.51 -5.95
CA LEU A 17 -2.97 14.48 -4.88
C LEU A 17 -3.13 15.93 -5.37
N GLN A 18 -2.69 16.25 -6.58
CA GLN A 18 -2.88 17.58 -7.15
C GLN A 18 -4.36 17.88 -7.43
N ALA A 19 -5.16 16.88 -7.77
CA ALA A 19 -6.61 17.06 -7.90
C ALA A 19 -7.28 17.39 -6.56
N LEU A 20 -6.75 16.90 -5.43
CA LEU A 20 -7.26 17.21 -4.09
C LEU A 20 -7.01 18.65 -3.64
N ASN A 21 -6.04 19.37 -4.23
CA ASN A 21 -5.83 20.80 -3.93
C ASN A 21 -7.02 21.70 -4.31
N LYS A 22 -8.07 21.15 -4.92
CA LYS A 22 -9.33 21.83 -5.19
C LYS A 22 -10.33 21.76 -4.03
N LEU A 23 -10.02 21.01 -2.97
CA LEU A 23 -10.87 20.88 -1.79
C LEU A 23 -10.58 22.04 -0.82
N ASP A 24 -11.63 22.80 -0.47
CA ASP A 24 -11.55 23.90 0.51
C ASP A 24 -11.75 23.44 1.97
N ASN A 25 -12.00 22.14 2.18
CA ASN A 25 -12.25 21.56 3.50
C ASN A 25 -11.09 20.63 3.90
N PHE A 26 -10.45 20.98 5.02
CA PHE A 26 -9.31 20.24 5.57
C PHE A 26 -9.63 18.77 5.85
N TYR A 27 -10.82 18.45 6.36
CA TYR A 27 -11.19 17.08 6.73
C TYR A 27 -11.42 16.20 5.50
N ASP A 28 -12.02 16.76 4.45
CA ASP A 28 -12.22 16.06 3.19
C ASP A 28 -10.87 15.82 2.51
N TYR A 29 -9.99 16.83 2.55
CA TYR A 29 -8.61 16.70 2.05
C TYR A 29 -7.83 15.63 2.82
N GLU A 30 -7.89 15.63 4.16
CA GLU A 30 -7.18 14.64 4.99
C GLU A 30 -7.66 13.21 4.70
N SER A 31 -8.97 13.01 4.56
CA SER A 31 -9.55 11.69 4.31
C SER A 31 -9.14 11.12 2.94
N GLU A 32 -9.23 11.95 1.90
CA GLU A 32 -8.83 11.56 0.55
C GLU A 32 -7.31 11.37 0.44
N PHE A 33 -6.53 12.25 1.07
CA PHE A 33 -5.07 12.12 1.15
C PHE A 33 -4.66 10.80 1.81
N ALA A 34 -5.27 10.47 2.96
CA ALA A 34 -5.01 9.22 3.67
C ALA A 34 -5.36 8.00 2.81
N THR A 35 -6.41 8.08 2.01
CA THR A 35 -6.84 7.01 1.09
C THR A 35 -5.81 6.79 -0.01
N ILE A 36 -5.39 7.85 -0.71
CA ILE A 36 -4.38 7.79 -1.78
C ILE A 36 -3.05 7.24 -1.24
N MET A 37 -2.61 7.72 -0.08
CA MET A 37 -1.35 7.27 0.53
C MET A 37 -1.41 5.82 1.00
N LYS A 38 -2.55 5.37 1.54
CA LYS A 38 -2.75 3.98 1.92
C LYS A 38 -2.67 3.06 0.71
N ASP A 39 -3.33 3.43 -0.38
CA ASP A 39 -3.32 2.63 -1.60
C ASP A 39 -1.92 2.60 -2.24
N LEU A 40 -1.22 3.74 -2.29
CA LEU A 40 0.18 3.78 -2.73
C LEU A 40 1.05 2.85 -1.88
N SER A 41 0.90 2.89 -0.56
CA SER A 41 1.66 2.03 0.35
C SER A 41 1.36 0.55 0.12
N LYS A 42 0.10 0.21 -0.17
CA LYS A 42 -0.32 -1.16 -0.46
C LYS A 42 0.29 -1.65 -1.77
N ASP A 43 0.20 -0.87 -2.83
CA ASP A 43 0.79 -1.19 -4.13
C ASP A 43 2.32 -1.36 -4.02
N VAL A 44 3.00 -0.49 -3.26
CA VAL A 44 4.44 -0.61 -2.98
C VAL A 44 4.75 -1.89 -2.22
N LEU A 45 3.98 -2.21 -1.17
CA LEU A 45 4.18 -3.40 -0.36
C LEU A 45 3.95 -4.69 -1.17
N GLU A 46 2.88 -4.76 -1.97
CA GLU A 46 2.59 -5.89 -2.85
C GLU A 46 3.71 -6.12 -3.88
N LYS A 47 4.32 -5.04 -4.40
CA LYS A 47 5.45 -5.10 -5.35
C LYS A 47 6.81 -5.37 -4.72
N HIS A 48 6.98 -5.16 -3.41
CA HIS A 48 8.24 -5.40 -2.68
C HIS A 48 8.29 -6.73 -1.94
N LEU A 49 7.19 -7.15 -1.32
CA LEU A 49 7.17 -8.29 -0.42
C LEU A 49 6.79 -9.61 -1.11
N SER A 50 6.66 -9.63 -2.45
CA SER A 50 6.06 -10.70 -3.26
C SER A 50 4.57 -10.92 -2.95
N GLU A 51 3.87 -11.69 -3.79
CA GLU A 51 2.43 -12.00 -3.62
C GLU A 51 2.15 -12.29 -2.15
N LEU A 52 1.32 -11.44 -1.52
CA LEU A 52 0.75 -11.70 -0.20
C LEU A 52 0.34 -13.18 -0.18
N PRO A 53 0.88 -13.99 0.74
CA PRO A 53 0.44 -15.37 0.85
C PRO A 53 -1.08 -15.33 0.95
N ALA A 54 -1.78 -16.08 0.09
CA ALA A 54 -3.25 -16.16 0.08
C ALA A 54 -3.83 -16.51 1.47
N ASP A 55 -2.98 -16.96 2.38
CA ASP A 55 -3.30 -17.35 3.73
C ASP A 55 -2.60 -16.45 4.75
N ARG A 56 -3.32 -15.42 5.23
CA ARG A 56 -2.91 -14.52 6.32
C ARG A 56 -2.75 -15.26 7.67
N ARG A 57 -3.07 -16.56 7.74
CA ARG A 57 -3.05 -17.34 8.99
C ARG A 57 -2.26 -18.64 8.86
N LYS A 58 -0.95 -18.59 9.08
CA LYS A 58 -0.19 -19.77 9.53
C LYS A 58 0.45 -19.57 10.90
N LYS A 59 -0.24 -20.01 11.95
CA LYS A 59 0.41 -20.78 13.00
C LYS A 59 0.15 -22.26 12.68
N LYS A 60 1.05 -22.89 11.93
CA LYS A 60 1.13 -24.34 11.98
C LYS A 60 1.87 -24.67 13.28
N HIS A 61 1.16 -25.24 14.24
CA HIS A 61 1.79 -25.92 15.38
C HIS A 61 2.61 -27.08 14.82
N SER A 62 3.88 -26.85 14.53
CA SER A 62 4.86 -27.94 14.44
C SER A 62 5.28 -28.27 15.87
N HIS A 63 4.43 -28.98 16.61
CA HIS A 63 4.93 -29.81 17.70
C HIS A 63 5.10 -31.22 17.14
N ASN A 64 6.15 -31.36 16.31
CA ASN A 64 6.70 -32.67 16.03
C ASN A 64 7.63 -32.96 17.21
N LEU A 65 7.11 -33.63 18.24
CA LEU A 65 7.95 -34.22 19.27
C LEU A 65 8.13 -35.68 18.90
N GLU A 66 9.17 -35.94 18.10
CA GLU A 66 9.71 -37.28 17.92
C GLU A 66 10.52 -37.66 19.17
N LYS A 67 10.22 -38.88 19.64
CA LYS A 67 10.94 -39.76 20.59
C LYS A 67 10.79 -39.49 22.09
#